data_AF-A0A9D4QTK4-F1
#
_entry.id   AF-A0A9D4QTK4-F1
#
_cell.length_a   1.000
_cell.length_b   1.000
_cell.length_c   1.000
_cell.angle_alpha   90.00
_cell.angle_beta   90.00
_cell.angle_gamma   90.00
#
_symmetry.space_group_name_H-M   'P 1'
#
loop_
_entity.id
_entity.type
_entity.pdbx_description
1 polymer ?
#
loop_
_entity_poly.entity_id
_entity_poly.type
_entity_poly.pdbx_seq_one_letter_code
_entity_poly.pdbx_strand_id
1 'polypeptide(L)'
;MVPWDDDIDILLNVSDKQRFRDSVLGSKEFTLLEFKENLWKYFKTNRSELLENNRNYMWPFIDILFYYDDGQTLSLLWDTVDPLPTFNKNDVFPLSFMPFDIFVVPVPKKPEIVLKIVHGDISLCVSNIWSHQHEEPLKNTEKVPCSTLYSIYPFVHRADNNGTIREELRIKNETYMVIERIV
;
A
#
# COMPACT_ATOMS: atom_id res chain seq x y z
N MET A 1 0.38 6.02 -7.60
CA MET A 1 -0.55 6.17 -6.46
C MET A 1 -1.96 6.30 -6.99
N VAL A 2 -2.96 5.81 -6.26
CA VAL A 2 -4.37 6.03 -6.62
C VAL A 2 -4.65 7.54 -6.52
N PRO A 3 -5.31 8.17 -7.51
CA PRO A 3 -5.34 9.64 -7.61
C PRO A 3 -6.06 10.38 -6.47
N TRP A 4 -6.90 9.68 -5.72
CA TRP A 4 -7.66 10.22 -4.59
C TRP A 4 -7.20 9.69 -3.23
N ASP A 5 -6.11 8.91 -3.22
CA ASP A 5 -5.51 8.38 -2.00
C ASP A 5 -4.58 9.42 -1.35
N ASP A 6 -4.50 9.45 -0.03
CA ASP A 6 -3.83 10.52 0.72
C ASP A 6 -2.68 10.05 1.63
N ASP A 7 -2.29 8.78 1.55
CA ASP A 7 -1.15 8.21 2.26
C ASP A 7 -0.48 7.04 1.50
N ILE A 8 0.52 6.43 2.15
CA ILE A 8 1.26 5.27 1.63
C ILE A 8 1.46 4.27 2.76
N ASP A 9 1.11 3.01 2.51
CA ASP A 9 1.39 1.89 3.38
C ASP A 9 2.60 1.08 2.93
N ILE A 10 3.43 0.64 3.87
CA ILE A 10 4.43 -0.40 3.66
C ILE A 10 4.27 -1.54 4.66
N LEU A 11 4.57 -2.75 4.23
CA LEU A 11 4.52 -3.96 5.05
C LEU A 11 5.92 -4.47 5.39
N LEU A 12 6.16 -4.71 6.67
CA LEU A 12 7.40 -5.29 7.18
C LEU A 12 7.14 -6.56 7.98
N ASN A 13 8.09 -7.50 7.96
CA ASN A 13 8.02 -8.65 8.85
C ASN A 13 8.18 -8.15 10.30
N VAL A 14 7.36 -8.66 11.22
CA VAL A 14 7.48 -8.34 12.65
C VAL A 14 8.87 -8.64 13.21
N SER A 15 9.57 -9.65 12.67
CA SER A 15 10.95 -9.97 13.08
C SER A 15 11.97 -8.88 12.72
N ASP A 16 11.65 -8.03 11.74
CA ASP A 16 12.52 -6.95 11.27
C ASP A 16 12.27 -5.61 11.97
N LYS A 17 11.30 -5.53 12.91
CA LYS A 17 10.95 -4.29 13.65
C LYS A 17 12.19 -3.57 14.19
N GLN A 18 13.02 -4.28 14.95
CA GLN A 18 14.21 -3.69 15.58
C GLN A 18 15.22 -3.21 14.54
N ARG A 19 15.49 -4.03 13.51
CA ARG A 19 16.44 -3.69 12.44
C ARG A 19 15.97 -2.46 11.66
N PHE A 20 14.69 -2.39 11.32
CA PHE A 20 14.11 -1.24 10.63
C PHE A 20 14.23 0.01 11.50
N ARG A 21 13.80 -0.07 12.77
CA ARG A 21 13.90 1.01 13.74
C ARG A 21 15.32 1.56 13.80
N ASP A 22 16.32 0.70 14.01
CA ASP A 22 17.72 1.12 14.09
C ASP A 22 18.26 1.74 12.79
N SER A 23 17.71 1.35 11.64
CA SER A 23 18.10 1.92 10.33
C SER A 23 17.58 3.33 10.07
N VAL A 24 16.46 3.70 10.69
CA VAL A 24 15.82 5.03 10.50
C VAL A 24 16.01 5.94 11.71
N LEU A 25 16.39 5.39 12.86
CA LEU A 25 16.72 6.14 14.07
C LEU A 25 17.92 7.07 13.81
N GLY A 26 17.82 8.31 14.29
CA GLY A 26 18.87 9.31 14.17
C GLY A 26 18.78 10.20 12.94
N SER A 27 17.80 9.95 12.05
CA SER A 27 17.45 10.95 11.02
C SER A 27 17.04 12.27 11.68
N LYS A 28 17.64 13.38 11.23
CA LYS A 28 17.22 14.73 11.62
C LYS A 28 16.08 15.26 10.76
N GLU A 29 15.83 14.61 9.62
CA GLU A 29 14.83 15.04 8.65
C GLU A 29 13.51 14.30 8.82
N PHE A 30 13.55 13.08 9.34
CA PHE A 30 12.39 12.21 9.47
C PHE A 30 12.26 11.67 10.88
N THR A 31 11.03 11.48 11.30
CA THR A 31 10.65 10.95 12.61
C THR A 31 9.90 9.64 12.41
N LEU A 32 10.34 8.61 13.14
CA LEU A 32 9.57 7.39 13.33
C LEU A 32 8.79 7.51 14.64
N LEU A 33 7.47 7.35 14.56
CA LEU A 33 6.59 7.22 15.71
C LEU A 33 6.03 5.80 15.78
N GLU A 34 6.34 5.09 16.85
CA GLU A 34 5.76 3.77 17.17
C GLU A 34 4.33 3.96 17.69
N PHE A 35 3.39 4.30 16.80
CA PHE A 35 2.06 4.79 17.15
C PHE A 35 1.20 3.73 17.87
N LYS A 36 1.23 2.49 17.39
CA LYS A 36 0.65 1.29 18.03
C LYS A 36 1.62 0.12 17.88
N GLU A 37 1.31 -1.01 18.53
CA GLU A 37 2.12 -2.22 18.46
C GLU A 37 2.40 -2.65 17.02
N ASN A 38 1.38 -2.63 16.15
CA ASN A 38 1.48 -3.08 14.76
C ASN A 38 1.21 -1.99 13.70
N LEU A 39 1.30 -0.72 14.10
CA LEU A 39 1.19 0.42 13.19
C LEU A 39 2.16 1.51 13.63
N TRP A 40 3.20 1.75 12.85
CA TRP A 40 4.12 2.87 13.05
C TRP A 40 3.90 3.92 11.98
N LYS A 41 4.24 5.17 12.28
CA LYS A 41 4.14 6.30 11.36
C LYS A 41 5.52 6.87 11.09
N TYR A 42 5.85 7.08 9.83
CA TYR A 42 7.12 7.69 9.42
C TYR A 42 6.87 8.96 8.61
N PHE A 43 7.35 10.09 9.10
CA PHE A 43 7.00 11.41 8.54
C PHE A 43 8.16 12.39 8.62
N LYS A 44 8.09 13.45 7.83
CA LYS A 44 9.11 14.51 7.81
C LYS A 44 8.97 15.41 9.04
N THR A 45 10.04 15.62 9.79
CA THR A 45 10.02 16.30 11.10
C THR A 45 9.66 17.79 11.04
N ASN A 46 10.11 18.52 10.00
CA ASN A 46 10.03 20.00 9.97
C ASN A 46 9.26 20.57 8.77
N ARG A 47 8.54 19.75 8.01
CA ARG A 47 7.78 20.21 6.83
C ARG A 47 6.33 19.76 6.81
N SER A 48 5.92 19.00 7.80
CA SER A 48 4.60 18.40 7.85
C SER A 48 3.75 19.22 8.82
N GLU A 49 2.47 19.35 8.55
CA GLU A 49 1.57 20.10 9.42
C GLU A 49 1.16 19.20 10.59
N LEU A 50 1.14 19.76 11.80
CA LEU A 50 0.57 19.06 12.95
C LEU A 50 -0.90 18.79 12.65
N LEU A 51 -1.29 17.52 12.78
CA LEU A 51 -2.69 17.16 12.62
C LEU A 51 -3.52 17.87 13.69
N GLU A 52 -4.66 18.41 13.25
CA GLU A 52 -5.69 18.88 14.16
C GLU A 52 -6.02 17.73 15.13
N ASN A 53 -6.21 18.03 16.42
CA ASN A 53 -6.43 17.08 17.54
C ASN A 53 -5.19 16.57 18.31
N ASN A 54 -4.10 17.34 18.40
CA ASN A 54 -2.96 17.05 19.30
C ASN A 54 -2.31 15.67 19.10
N ARG A 55 -2.29 15.15 17.87
CA ARG A 55 -1.59 13.89 17.59
C ARG A 55 -0.09 14.13 17.54
N ASN A 56 0.68 13.15 18.00
CA ASN A 56 2.15 13.23 18.07
C ASN A 56 2.83 12.93 16.71
N TYR A 57 2.09 13.01 15.61
CA TYR A 57 2.59 12.83 14.25
C TYR A 57 1.98 13.86 13.30
N MET A 58 2.57 13.96 12.11
CA MET A 58 2.24 14.97 11.12
C MET A 58 1.92 14.33 9.78
N TRP A 59 1.07 14.98 8.99
CA TRP A 59 0.76 14.58 7.61
C TRP A 59 1.56 15.44 6.62
N PRO A 60 2.06 14.88 5.51
CA PRO A 60 1.95 13.48 5.09
C PRO A 60 2.88 12.52 5.85
N PHE A 61 2.45 11.25 5.96
CA PHE A 61 3.19 10.16 6.60
C PHE A 61 3.14 8.88 5.75
N ILE A 62 4.03 7.95 6.09
CA ILE A 62 3.99 6.56 5.63
C ILE A 62 3.54 5.70 6.82
N ASP A 63 2.52 4.89 6.60
CA ASP A 63 2.10 3.88 7.55
C ASP A 63 2.93 2.61 7.38
N ILE A 64 3.51 2.16 8.48
CA ILE A 64 4.36 0.98 8.55
C ILE A 64 3.58 -0.07 9.32
N LEU A 65 3.06 -1.01 8.56
CA LEU A 65 2.27 -2.14 9.02
C LEU A 65 3.14 -3.38 9.12
N PHE A 66 2.72 -4.33 9.94
CA PHE A 66 3.49 -5.54 10.18
C PHE A 66 2.74 -6.81 9.79
N TYR A 67 3.49 -7.82 9.39
CA TYR A 67 2.98 -9.18 9.21
C TYR A 67 3.80 -10.19 10.00
N TYR A 68 3.16 -11.28 10.38
CA TYR A 68 3.79 -12.45 10.96
C TYR A 68 4.02 -13.52 9.90
N ASP A 69 5.15 -14.21 9.93
CA ASP A 69 5.52 -15.31 9.03
C ASP A 69 5.68 -16.59 9.86
N ASP A 70 4.81 -17.58 9.63
CA ASP A 70 4.86 -18.88 10.31
C ASP A 70 5.68 -19.94 9.55
N GLY A 71 6.27 -19.56 8.41
CA GLY A 71 6.99 -20.42 7.48
C GLY A 71 6.20 -20.85 6.25
N GLN A 72 4.86 -20.88 6.31
CA GLN A 72 3.98 -21.28 5.21
C GLN A 72 3.03 -20.17 4.77
N THR A 73 2.58 -19.35 5.71
CA THR A 73 1.64 -18.27 5.52
C THR A 73 2.14 -16.98 6.14
N LEU A 74 1.61 -15.87 5.64
CA LEU A 74 1.88 -14.53 6.13
C LEU A 74 0.57 -13.91 6.61
N SER A 75 0.51 -13.47 7.86
CA SER A 75 -0.70 -12.87 8.45
C SER A 75 -0.48 -11.39 8.75
N LEU A 76 -1.31 -10.51 8.19
CA LEU A 76 -1.28 -9.08 8.51
C LEU A 76 -1.70 -8.86 9.95
N LEU A 77 -0.91 -8.10 10.70
CA LEU A 77 -1.19 -7.78 12.10
C LEU A 77 -2.01 -6.49 12.17
N TRP A 78 -3.28 -6.58 11.81
CA TRP A 78 -4.23 -5.48 11.94
C TRP A 78 -4.97 -5.56 13.26
N ASP A 79 -4.81 -4.54 14.12
CA ASP A 79 -5.37 -4.53 15.48
C ASP A 79 -6.92 -4.57 15.51
N THR A 80 -7.59 -4.37 14.38
CA THR A 80 -9.06 -4.17 14.29
C THR A 80 -9.80 -5.24 13.48
N VAL A 81 -9.13 -6.27 12.96
CA VAL A 81 -9.75 -7.27 12.07
C VAL A 81 -9.52 -8.69 12.59
N ASP A 82 -10.58 -9.48 12.69
CA ASP A 82 -10.56 -10.92 13.04
C ASP A 82 -11.55 -11.69 12.13
N PRO A 83 -11.11 -12.69 11.35
CA PRO A 83 -9.73 -13.19 11.23
C PRO A 83 -8.83 -12.21 10.48
N LEU A 84 -7.55 -12.21 10.85
CA LEU A 84 -6.51 -11.44 10.17
C LEU A 84 -6.40 -11.87 8.69
N PRO A 85 -6.18 -10.95 7.74
CA PRO A 85 -5.85 -11.32 6.38
C PRO A 85 -4.59 -12.18 6.33
N THR A 86 -4.70 -13.36 5.74
CA THR A 86 -3.60 -14.33 5.63
C THR A 86 -3.34 -14.70 4.17
N PHE A 87 -2.07 -14.78 3.80
CA PHE A 87 -1.61 -15.10 2.44
C PHE A 87 -0.77 -16.36 2.42
N ASN A 88 -0.82 -17.13 1.33
CA ASN A 88 0.17 -18.16 1.09
C ASN A 88 1.53 -17.51 0.81
N LYS A 89 2.59 -17.97 1.46
CA LYS A 89 3.93 -17.43 1.29
C LYS A 89 4.43 -17.48 -0.16
N ASN A 90 4.04 -18.51 -0.93
CA ASN A 90 4.43 -18.66 -2.34
C ASN A 90 3.69 -17.71 -3.30
N ASP A 91 2.60 -17.09 -2.85
CA ASP A 91 1.92 -16.03 -3.61
C ASP A 91 2.55 -14.65 -3.36
N VAL A 92 3.32 -14.51 -2.27
CA VAL A 92 4.04 -13.28 -1.92
C VAL A 92 5.51 -13.34 -2.32
N PHE A 93 6.19 -14.46 -2.08
CA PHE A 93 7.63 -14.61 -2.31
C PHE A 93 7.97 -15.55 -3.49
N PRO A 94 9.13 -15.37 -4.14
CA PRO A 94 10.03 -14.22 -4.00
C PRO A 94 9.35 -12.93 -4.46
N LEU A 95 9.73 -11.80 -3.84
CA LEU A 95 9.18 -10.49 -4.23
C LEU A 95 9.54 -10.20 -5.68
N SER A 96 8.64 -9.51 -6.37
CA SER A 96 8.90 -8.90 -7.67
C SER A 96 9.14 -7.40 -7.51
N PHE A 97 9.54 -6.72 -8.58
CA PHE A 97 9.78 -5.28 -8.54
C PHE A 97 8.85 -4.57 -9.51
N MET A 98 8.20 -3.50 -9.04
CA MET A 98 7.30 -2.71 -9.86
C MET A 98 7.59 -1.21 -9.73
N PRO A 99 7.39 -0.44 -10.80
CA PRO A 99 7.34 1.00 -10.76
C PRO A 99 6.23 1.49 -9.82
N PHE A 100 6.59 2.41 -8.94
CA PHE A 100 5.69 3.16 -8.09
C PHE A 100 6.16 4.62 -8.10
N ASP A 101 5.44 5.46 -8.85
CA ASP A 101 5.85 6.83 -9.14
C ASP A 101 7.27 6.86 -9.75
N ILE A 102 8.21 7.60 -9.16
CA ILE A 102 9.62 7.66 -9.60
C ILE A 102 10.49 6.52 -9.06
N PHE A 103 9.93 5.61 -8.27
CA PHE A 103 10.65 4.52 -7.62
C PHE A 103 10.37 3.17 -8.29
N VAL A 104 11.28 2.22 -8.07
CA VAL A 104 11.05 0.80 -8.34
C VAL A 104 11.08 0.09 -6.99
N VAL A 105 9.94 -0.45 -6.57
CA VAL A 105 9.73 -0.97 -5.21
C VAL A 105 9.46 -2.47 -5.23
N PRO A 106 9.84 -3.20 -4.17
CA PRO A 106 9.48 -4.60 -4.04
C PRO A 106 7.98 -4.76 -3.78
N VAL A 107 7.36 -5.72 -4.45
CA VAL A 107 5.94 -6.05 -4.33
C VAL A 107 5.75 -7.58 -4.27
N PRO A 108 4.59 -8.08 -3.81
CA PRO A 108 4.31 -9.52 -3.84
C PRO A 108 4.50 -10.15 -5.22
N LYS A 109 4.85 -11.44 -5.29
CA LYS A 109 4.94 -12.20 -6.54
C LYS A 109 3.64 -12.12 -7.35
N LYS A 110 2.50 -12.26 -6.67
CA LYS A 110 1.15 -12.24 -7.25
C LYS A 110 0.30 -11.15 -6.56
N PRO A 111 0.51 -9.87 -6.90
CA PRO A 111 -0.13 -8.76 -6.18
C PRO A 111 -1.66 -8.79 -6.28
N GLU A 112 -2.23 -9.34 -7.36
CA GLU A 112 -3.68 -9.49 -7.51
C GLU A 112 -4.32 -10.42 -6.49
N ILE A 113 -3.60 -11.44 -6.02
CA ILE A 113 -4.13 -12.36 -5.00
C ILE A 113 -4.16 -11.63 -3.66
N VAL A 114 -3.07 -10.94 -3.33
CA VAL A 114 -2.95 -10.13 -2.11
C VAL A 114 -4.05 -9.05 -2.08
N LEU A 115 -4.20 -8.29 -3.16
CA LEU A 115 -5.21 -7.23 -3.27
C LEU A 115 -6.64 -7.77 -3.14
N LYS A 116 -6.95 -8.95 -3.70
CA LYS A 116 -8.28 -9.57 -3.55
C LYS A 116 -8.58 -10.02 -2.13
N ILE A 117 -7.58 -10.54 -1.42
CA ILE A 117 -7.74 -10.95 -0.02
C ILE A 117 -7.99 -9.71 0.86
N VAL A 118 -7.28 -8.61 0.60
CA VAL A 118 -7.34 -7.39 1.41
C VAL A 118 -8.58 -6.55 1.10
N HIS A 119 -8.88 -6.33 -0.19
CA HIS A 119 -9.92 -5.38 -0.62
C HIS A 119 -11.17 -6.05 -1.21
N GLY A 120 -11.16 -7.37 -1.39
CA GLY A 120 -12.25 -8.11 -2.01
C GLY A 120 -12.32 -7.90 -3.53
N ASP A 121 -13.40 -7.29 -4.00
CA ASP A 121 -13.62 -7.08 -5.43
C ASP A 121 -12.78 -5.90 -5.96
N ILE A 122 -11.62 -6.23 -6.52
CA ILE A 122 -10.67 -5.29 -7.11
C ILE A 122 -11.15 -4.67 -8.45
N SER A 123 -12.35 -5.00 -8.94
CA SER A 123 -12.96 -4.33 -10.09
C SER A 123 -13.72 -3.05 -9.72
N LEU A 124 -13.93 -2.82 -8.41
CA LEU A 124 -14.60 -1.66 -7.87
C LEU A 124 -13.58 -0.65 -7.32
N CYS A 125 -13.77 0.61 -7.69
CA CYS A 125 -13.01 1.74 -7.20
C CYS A 125 -13.79 2.36 -6.05
N VAL A 126 -13.11 2.54 -4.91
CA VAL A 126 -13.70 3.02 -3.67
C VAL A 126 -13.02 4.33 -3.29
N SER A 127 -13.79 5.34 -2.91
CA SER A 127 -13.22 6.56 -2.32
C SER A 127 -12.71 6.29 -0.90
N ASN A 128 -11.91 7.20 -0.36
CA ASN A 128 -11.42 7.06 1.01
C ASN A 128 -12.60 7.04 2.01
N ILE A 129 -12.43 6.27 3.08
CA ILE A 129 -13.35 6.23 4.22
C ILE A 129 -12.86 7.14 5.36
N TRP A 130 -11.61 7.58 5.28
CA TRP A 130 -10.90 8.36 6.27
C TRP A 130 -10.08 9.43 5.56
N SER A 131 -10.00 10.63 6.13
CA SER A 131 -9.12 11.70 5.67
C SER A 131 -7.92 11.72 6.61
N HIS A 132 -6.76 11.24 6.16
CA HIS A 132 -5.54 11.21 6.97
C HIS A 132 -5.00 12.61 7.24
N GLN A 133 -5.25 13.58 6.34
CA GLN A 133 -4.88 14.98 6.53
C GLN A 133 -5.60 15.63 7.74
N HIS A 134 -6.84 15.25 8.01
CA HIS A 134 -7.65 15.80 9.11
C HIS A 134 -7.86 14.79 10.25
N GLU A 135 -7.40 13.55 10.04
CA GLU A 135 -7.50 12.42 10.94
C GLU A 135 -8.93 12.17 11.45
N GLU A 136 -9.88 12.15 10.50
CA GLU A 136 -11.30 11.97 10.76
C GLU A 136 -11.99 11.09 9.70
N PRO A 137 -13.08 10.39 10.05
CA PRO A 137 -13.83 9.61 9.09
C PRO A 137 -14.56 10.51 8.09
N LEU A 138 -14.55 10.11 6.82
CA LEU A 138 -15.33 10.79 5.79
C LEU A 138 -16.80 10.35 5.86
N LYS A 139 -17.72 11.30 5.68
CA LYS A 139 -19.17 11.07 5.84
C LYS A 139 -19.76 10.12 4.80
N ASN A 140 -19.22 10.13 3.59
CA ASN A 140 -19.71 9.37 2.46
C ASN A 140 -18.56 8.59 1.83
N THR A 141 -18.85 7.36 1.40
CA THR A 141 -17.94 6.54 0.62
C THR A 141 -18.62 6.21 -0.70
N GLU A 142 -17.96 6.56 -1.79
CA GLU A 142 -18.44 6.26 -3.14
C GLU A 142 -17.83 4.95 -3.61
N LYS A 143 -18.64 4.12 -4.27
CA LYS A 143 -18.19 2.86 -4.88
C LYS A 143 -18.70 2.77 -6.30
N VAL A 144 -17.78 2.71 -7.26
CA VAL A 144 -18.11 2.66 -8.69
C VAL A 144 -17.31 1.55 -9.38
N PRO A 145 -17.79 0.98 -10.50
CA PRO A 145 -16.93 0.14 -11.33
C PRO A 145 -15.72 0.95 -11.80
N CYS A 146 -14.50 0.43 -11.61
CA CYS A 146 -13.29 1.17 -12.02
C CYS A 146 -13.27 1.51 -13.52
N SER A 147 -13.98 0.71 -14.34
CA SER A 147 -14.13 0.95 -15.77
C SER A 147 -14.79 2.30 -16.12
N THR A 148 -15.59 2.88 -15.22
CA THR A 148 -16.16 4.23 -15.42
C THR A 148 -15.10 5.34 -15.32
N LEU A 149 -13.94 5.04 -14.74
CA LEU A 149 -12.85 5.99 -14.50
C LEU A 149 -11.69 5.87 -15.50
N TYR A 150 -11.69 4.86 -16.38
CA TYR A 150 -10.60 4.59 -17.33
C TYR A 150 -10.31 5.73 -18.32
N SER A 151 -11.30 6.62 -18.55
CA SER A 151 -11.12 7.79 -19.40
C SER A 151 -10.56 9.02 -18.68
N ILE A 152 -10.48 8.98 -17.34
CA ILE A 152 -10.15 10.12 -16.47
C ILE A 152 -8.79 9.91 -15.80
N TYR A 153 -8.51 8.69 -15.35
CA TYR A 153 -7.32 8.34 -14.58
C TYR A 153 -6.56 7.19 -15.23
N PRO A 154 -5.23 7.11 -15.02
CA PRO A 154 -4.43 6.01 -15.54
C PRO A 154 -4.70 4.71 -14.76
N PHE A 155 -4.93 3.62 -15.49
CA PHE A 155 -5.15 2.28 -14.92
C PHE A 155 -4.17 1.26 -15.49
N VAL A 156 -3.83 0.25 -14.68
CA VAL A 156 -3.04 -0.89 -15.12
C VAL A 156 -3.96 -1.89 -15.81
N HIS A 157 -3.68 -2.19 -17.07
CA HIS A 157 -4.33 -3.24 -17.85
C HIS A 157 -3.41 -4.45 -17.93
N ARG A 158 -3.93 -5.61 -17.56
CA ARG A 158 -3.15 -6.85 -17.53
C ARG A 158 -3.60 -7.81 -18.63
N ALA A 159 -2.62 -8.39 -19.33
CA ALA A 159 -2.82 -9.50 -20.25
C ALA A 159 -1.89 -10.66 -19.86
N ASP A 160 -2.41 -11.89 -19.87
CA ASP A 160 -1.61 -13.11 -19.76
C ASP A 160 -1.31 -13.63 -21.16
N ASN A 161 -0.03 -13.75 -21.48
CA ASN A 161 0.48 -14.26 -22.73
C ASN A 161 1.33 -15.50 -22.47
N ASN A 162 0.67 -16.64 -22.25
CA ASN A 162 1.29 -17.96 -22.09
C ASN A 162 2.47 -17.97 -21.08
N GLY A 163 2.22 -17.53 -19.84
CA GLY A 163 3.21 -17.55 -18.76
C GLY A 163 4.07 -16.28 -18.67
N THR A 164 3.80 -15.29 -19.52
CA THR A 164 4.28 -13.91 -19.32
C THR A 164 3.09 -13.01 -19.05
N ILE A 165 3.09 -12.32 -17.92
CA ILE A 165 2.13 -11.27 -17.61
C ILE A 165 2.66 -9.95 -18.16
N ARG A 166 1.86 -9.31 -19.01
CA ARG A 166 2.09 -7.96 -19.49
C ARG A 166 1.14 -7.00 -18.80
N GLU A 167 1.69 -5.94 -18.23
CA GLU A 167 0.97 -4.88 -17.53
C GLU A 167 1.23 -3.54 -18.21
N GLU A 168 0.17 -2.85 -18.60
CA GLU A 168 0.22 -1.58 -19.31
C GLU A 168 -0.48 -0.50 -18.49
N LEU A 169 0.23 0.56 -18.11
CA LEU A 169 -0.39 1.75 -17.52
C LEU A 169 -0.97 2.59 -18.66
N ARG A 170 -2.30 2.71 -18.71
CA ARG A 170 -3.01 3.38 -19.81
C ARG A 170 -3.95 4.45 -19.28
N ILE A 171 -4.07 5.54 -20.03
CA ILE A 171 -5.19 6.48 -19.93
C ILE A 171 -5.85 6.53 -21.29
N LYS A 172 -7.17 6.36 -21.35
CA LYS A 172 -7.90 6.30 -22.64
C LYS A 172 -7.23 5.26 -23.58
N ASN A 173 -6.68 5.71 -24.71
CA ASN A 173 -6.00 4.88 -25.71
C ASN A 173 -4.48 5.02 -25.71
N GLU A 174 -3.91 5.79 -24.77
CA GLU A 174 -2.47 6.00 -24.66
C GLU A 174 -1.86 5.07 -23.62
N THR A 175 -0.69 4.52 -23.94
CA THR A 175 0.10 3.69 -23.03
C THR A 175 1.29 4.49 -22.53
N TYR A 176 1.39 4.66 -21.22
CA TYR A 176 2.46 5.42 -20.57
C TYR A 176 3.62 4.53 -20.12
N MET A 177 3.32 3.28 -19.79
CA MET A 177 4.31 2.33 -19.28
C MET A 177 3.88 0.92 -19.62
N VAL A 178 4.87 0.06 -19.91
CA VAL A 178 4.67 -1.38 -20.14
C VAL A 178 5.68 -2.13 -19.28
N ILE A 179 5.20 -3.16 -18.59
CA ILE A 179 6.00 -4.09 -17.81
C ILE A 179 5.66 -5.51 -18.26
N GLU A 180 6.67 -6.33 -18.46
CA GLU A 180 6.50 -7.75 -18.74
C GLU A 180 7.21 -8.56 -17.65
N ARG A 181 6.51 -9.53 -17.07
CA ARG A 181 7.01 -10.39 -15.99
C ARG A 181 6.72 -11.85 -16.30
N ILE A 182 7.70 -12.72 -16.09
CA ILE A 182 7.54 -14.18 -16.24
C ILE A 182 6.89 -14.71 -14.97
N VAL A 183 5.89 -15.59 -15.11
CA VAL A 183 5.09 -16.16 -14.00
C VAL A 183 5.65 -17.49 -13.52
#